data_AF-A0A1T8VFU6-F1
#
_entry.id   AF-A0A1T8VFU6-F1
#
_cell.length_a   1.000
_cell.length_b   1.000
_cell.length_c   1.000
_cell.angle_alpha   90.00
_cell.angle_beta   90.00
_cell.angle_gamma   90.00
#
_symmetry.space_group_name_H-M   'P 1'
#
loop_
_entity.id
_entity.type
_entity.pdbx_description
1 polymer ?
#
loop_
_entity_poly.entity_id
_entity_poly.type
_entity_poly.pdbx_seq_one_letter_code
_entity_poly.pdbx_strand_id
1 'polypeptide(L)'
;MSAKRYRVSDRQLEQLRVRIAEMGEGNPWGLNANYYPPSGSAARCVAVVLDDPRYAPAVAAELAAIVDPRSRDSVDVLLDTIWELPTYRSTSSTGATIYWPNVQLGDQAER
;
A
#
# COMPACT_ATOMS: atom_id res chain seq x y z
N MET A 1 -11.80 16.34 7.89
CA MET A 1 -11.99 15.62 6.60
C MET A 1 -11.80 14.14 6.86
N SER A 2 -12.76 13.29 6.48
CA SER A 2 -12.54 11.83 6.50
C SER A 2 -11.58 11.49 5.36
N ALA A 3 -10.53 10.70 5.61
CA ALA A 3 -9.65 10.23 4.54
C ALA A 3 -10.47 9.41 3.53
N LYS A 4 -10.23 9.65 2.23
CA LYS A 4 -10.83 8.88 1.14
C LYS A 4 -10.44 7.41 1.30
N ARG A 5 -11.37 6.50 1.04
CA ARG A 5 -11.12 5.04 1.10
C ARG A 5 -10.92 4.50 -0.30
N TYR A 6 -9.91 3.67 -0.47
CA TYR A 6 -9.62 2.98 -1.72
C TYR A 6 -9.90 1.49 -1.56
N ARG A 7 -10.47 0.91 -2.62
CA ARG A 7 -10.56 -0.54 -2.77
C ARG A 7 -9.65 -0.96 -3.91
N VAL A 8 -8.81 -1.94 -3.65
CA VAL A 8 -7.94 -2.56 -4.66
C VAL A 8 -8.44 -3.97 -4.95
N SER A 9 -8.37 -4.37 -6.20
CA SER A 9 -8.61 -5.76 -6.63
C SER A 9 -7.39 -6.64 -6.38
N ASP A 10 -7.58 -7.97 -6.41
CA ASP A 10 -6.47 -8.93 -6.38
C ASP A 10 -5.46 -8.68 -7.50
N ARG A 11 -5.93 -8.30 -8.69
CA ARG A 11 -5.06 -7.97 -9.83
C ARG A 11 -4.17 -6.76 -9.53
N GLN A 12 -4.74 -5.72 -8.92
CA GLN A 12 -4.00 -4.52 -8.52
C GLN A 12 -2.97 -4.85 -7.43
N LEU A 13 -3.32 -5.70 -6.47
CA LEU A 13 -2.37 -6.16 -5.45
C LEU A 13 -1.25 -7.02 -6.02
N GLU A 14 -1.56 -7.89 -6.99
CA GLU A 14 -0.53 -8.70 -7.65
C GLU A 14 0.44 -7.82 -8.45
N GLN A 15 -0.05 -6.79 -9.13
CA GLN A 15 0.80 -5.79 -9.77
C GLN A 15 1.71 -5.10 -8.76
N LEU A 16 1.19 -4.70 -7.61
CA LEU A 16 1.99 -4.09 -6.54
C LEU A 16 3.06 -5.07 -6.02
N ARG A 17 2.69 -6.33 -5.84
CA ARG A 17 3.57 -7.39 -5.35
C ARG A 17 4.77 -7.60 -6.27
N VAL A 18 4.53 -7.65 -7.58
CA VAL A 18 5.59 -7.75 -8.59
C VAL A 18 6.53 -6.55 -8.51
N ARG A 19 5.98 -5.33 -8.41
CA ARG A 19 6.79 -4.10 -8.28
C ARG A 19 7.64 -4.09 -7.02
N ILE A 20 7.08 -4.49 -5.89
CA ILE A 20 7.80 -4.61 -4.61
C ILE A 20 8.94 -5.64 -4.73
N ALA A 21 8.71 -6.78 -5.36
CA ALA A 21 9.73 -7.79 -5.56
C ALA A 21 10.87 -7.30 -6.50
N GLU A 22 10.52 -6.57 -7.56
CA GLU A 22 11.49 -5.93 -8.46
C GLU A 22 12.35 -4.90 -7.71
N MET A 23 11.74 -4.03 -6.89
CA MET A 23 12.46 -3.03 -6.09
C MET A 23 13.36 -3.64 -5.02
N GLY A 24 12.99 -4.81 -4.48
CA GLY A 24 13.70 -5.47 -3.41
C GLY A 24 14.90 -6.31 -3.84
N GLU A 25 15.11 -6.57 -5.13
CA GLU A 25 16.25 -7.36 -5.68
C GLU A 25 16.61 -8.63 -4.87
N GLY A 26 15.60 -9.40 -4.44
CA GLY A 26 15.82 -10.63 -3.65
C GLY A 26 15.72 -10.46 -2.13
N ASN A 27 15.44 -9.24 -1.64
CA ASN A 27 15.02 -9.03 -0.26
C ASN A 27 13.63 -9.62 0.00
N PRO A 28 13.35 -10.13 1.21
CA PRO A 28 12.09 -10.80 1.55
C PRO A 28 10.94 -9.80 1.79
N TRP A 29 10.79 -8.79 0.94
CA TRP A 29 9.72 -7.81 1.08
C TRP A 29 8.37 -8.47 0.80
N GLY A 30 7.40 -8.22 1.67
CA GLY A 30 6.13 -8.94 1.67
C GLY A 30 4.94 -8.00 1.65
N LEU A 31 4.03 -8.18 0.69
CA LEU A 31 2.73 -7.51 0.65
C LEU A 31 1.70 -8.32 1.46
N ASN A 32 1.00 -7.65 2.37
CA ASN A 32 -0.11 -8.20 3.16
C ASN A 32 -1.36 -7.33 3.00
N ALA A 33 -2.37 -7.83 2.29
CA ALA A 33 -3.63 -7.11 2.07
C ALA A 33 -4.66 -7.27 3.20
N ASN A 34 -4.35 -8.06 4.23
CA ASN A 34 -5.21 -8.37 5.38
C ASN A 34 -4.57 -7.92 6.70
N TYR A 35 -3.74 -6.86 6.68
CA TYR A 35 -3.05 -6.38 7.87
C TYR A 35 -4.01 -5.69 8.83
N TYR A 36 -3.86 -5.97 10.13
CA TYR A 36 -4.60 -5.31 11.20
C TYR A 36 -3.69 -4.28 11.89
N PRO A 37 -3.97 -2.98 11.78
CA PRO A 37 -3.17 -1.94 12.41
C PRO A 37 -3.13 -2.09 13.94
N PRO A 38 -1.99 -1.79 14.60
CA PRO A 38 -1.86 -1.88 16.06
C PRO A 38 -2.82 -0.96 16.82
N SER A 39 -3.32 0.11 16.18
CA SER A 39 -4.16 1.15 16.78
C SER A 39 -5.61 0.74 17.03
N GLY A 40 -5.96 -0.55 16.93
CA GLY A 40 -7.32 -1.03 17.18
C GLY A 40 -8.33 -0.73 16.07
N SER A 41 -7.85 -0.34 14.88
CA SER A 41 -8.68 -0.30 13.67
C SER A 41 -9.16 -1.72 13.35
N ALA A 42 -10.46 -1.97 13.52
CA ALA A 42 -11.09 -3.26 13.16
C ALA A 42 -11.06 -3.56 11.65
N ALA A 43 -10.70 -2.56 10.83
CA ALA A 43 -10.60 -2.67 9.39
C ALA A 43 -9.22 -3.20 8.97
N ARG A 44 -9.22 -4.31 8.22
CA ARG A 44 -8.05 -4.80 7.49
C ARG A 44 -7.61 -3.77 6.45
N CYS A 45 -6.31 -3.66 6.23
CA CYS A 45 -5.75 -2.79 5.22
C CYS A 45 -4.54 -3.41 4.51
N VAL A 46 -4.07 -2.74 3.47
CA VAL A 46 -2.82 -3.08 2.79
C VAL A 46 -1.63 -2.65 3.64
N ALA A 47 -0.66 -3.55 3.76
CA ALA A 47 0.63 -3.31 4.39
C ALA A 47 1.75 -4.01 3.62
N VAL A 48 2.96 -3.48 3.76
CA VAL A 48 4.18 -4.03 3.19
C VAL A 48 5.24 -4.13 4.29
N VAL A 49 5.93 -5.26 4.35
CA VAL A 49 7.12 -5.43 5.18
C VAL A 49 8.33 -5.10 4.33
N LEU A 50 9.13 -4.14 4.79
CA LEU A 50 10.40 -3.71 4.21
C LEU A 50 11.54 -4.02 5.19
N ASP A 51 12.66 -4.51 4.66
CA ASP A 51 13.90 -4.62 5.45
C ASP A 51 14.56 -3.24 5.64
N ASP A 52 14.51 -2.40 4.60
CA ASP A 52 15.00 -1.04 4.57
C ASP A 52 13.82 -0.05 4.38
N PRO A 53 13.48 0.72 5.43
CA PRO A 53 12.36 1.67 5.38
C PRO A 53 12.58 2.84 4.42
N ARG A 54 13.79 3.05 3.89
CA ARG A 54 14.07 4.11 2.91
C ARG A 54 13.31 3.93 1.60
N TYR A 55 12.84 2.71 1.31
CA TYR A 55 12.01 2.42 0.13
C TYR A 55 10.52 2.72 0.32
N ALA A 56 10.08 3.10 1.52
CA ALA A 56 8.66 3.41 1.78
C ALA A 56 8.05 4.45 0.81
N PRO A 57 8.75 5.55 0.42
CA PRO A 57 8.22 6.49 -0.56
C PRO A 57 8.01 5.89 -1.95
N ALA A 58 8.92 5.03 -2.40
CA ALA A 58 8.78 4.35 -3.69
C ALA A 58 7.59 3.39 -3.70
N VAL A 59 7.42 2.62 -2.61
CA VAL A 59 6.25 1.73 -2.44
C VAL A 59 4.95 2.52 -2.37
N ALA A 60 4.94 3.68 -1.69
CA ALA A 60 3.75 4.55 -1.65
C ALA A 60 3.39 5.10 -3.04
N ALA A 61 4.38 5.44 -3.86
CA ALA A 61 4.16 5.87 -5.24
C ALA A 61 3.59 4.75 -6.12
N GLU A 62 4.12 3.52 -6.01
CA GLU A 62 3.57 2.35 -6.71
C GLU A 62 2.13 2.04 -6.26
N LEU A 63 1.85 2.18 -4.95
CA LEU A 63 0.48 2.02 -4.44
C LEU A 63 -0.45 3.11 -5.00
N ALA A 64 -0.01 4.37 -5.03
CA ALA A 64 -0.76 5.49 -5.63
C ALA A 64 -1.12 5.20 -7.10
N ALA A 65 -0.13 4.77 -7.88
CA ALA A 65 -0.27 4.38 -9.29
C ALA A 65 -1.20 3.17 -9.54
N ILE A 66 -1.52 2.42 -8.49
CA ILE A 66 -2.41 1.26 -8.55
C ILE A 66 -3.82 1.65 -8.11
N VAL A 67 -3.97 2.49 -7.08
CA VAL A 67 -5.29 2.96 -6.63
C VAL A 67 -5.90 4.02 -7.56
N ASP A 68 -5.08 4.82 -8.24
CA ASP A 68 -5.50 5.75 -9.29
C ASP A 68 -4.59 5.60 -10.52
N PRO A 69 -5.02 4.86 -11.56
CA PRO A 69 -4.20 4.64 -12.75
C PRO A 69 -3.78 5.93 -13.48
N ARG A 70 -4.55 7.02 -13.34
CA ARG A 70 -4.22 8.33 -13.94
C ARG A 70 -2.95 8.93 -13.34
N SER A 71 -2.60 8.50 -12.12
CA SER A 71 -1.40 8.96 -11.42
C SER A 71 -0.11 8.44 -12.06
N ARG A 72 -0.17 7.47 -12.98
CA ARG A 72 1.00 7.01 -13.76
C ARG A 72 1.43 8.01 -14.81
N ASP A 73 0.47 8.75 -15.36
CA ASP A 73 0.69 9.64 -16.50
C ASP A 73 0.74 11.13 -16.09
N SER A 74 0.52 11.44 -14.80
CA SER A 74 0.52 12.80 -14.28
C SER A 74 1.13 12.89 -12.88
N VAL A 75 2.18 13.70 -12.75
CA VAL A 75 2.86 13.97 -11.48
C VAL A 75 1.92 14.65 -10.48
N ASP A 76 1.08 15.59 -10.94
CA ASP A 76 0.14 16.28 -10.05
C ASP A 76 -0.87 15.29 -9.46
N VAL A 77 -1.41 14.38 -10.30
CA VAL A 77 -2.34 13.34 -9.84
C VAL A 77 -1.64 12.36 -8.91
N LEU A 78 -0.37 12.02 -9.16
CA LEU A 78 0.43 11.19 -8.27
C LEU A 78 0.58 11.83 -6.89
N LEU A 79 0.96 13.10 -6.83
CA LEU A 79 1.16 13.82 -5.58
C LEU A 79 -0.15 13.95 -4.80
N ASP A 80 -1.26 14.30 -5.47
CA ASP A 80 -2.57 14.37 -4.86
C ASP A 80 -2.99 13.00 -4.28
N THR A 81 -2.78 11.93 -5.04
CA THR A 81 -3.11 10.56 -4.58
C THR A 81 -2.25 10.14 -3.39
N ILE A 82 -0.95 10.45 -3.39
CA ILE A 82 -0.06 10.18 -2.25
C ILE A 82 -0.53 10.96 -1.01
N TRP A 83 -0.97 12.20 -1.18
CA TRP A 83 -1.52 13.01 -0.08
C TRP A 83 -2.80 12.39 0.52
N GLU A 84 -3.59 11.72 -0.30
CA GLU A 84 -4.78 10.98 0.12
C GLU A 84 -4.45 9.60 0.76
N LEU A 85 -3.18 9.15 0.74
CA LEU A 85 -2.72 7.87 1.28
C LEU A 85 -1.96 8.06 2.62
N PRO A 86 -2.65 8.12 3.76
CA PRO A 86 -2.01 8.21 5.07
C PRO A 86 -1.13 7.00 5.30
N THR A 87 0.19 7.23 5.27
CA THR A 87 1.21 6.19 5.36
C THR A 87 1.70 6.10 6.79
N TYR A 88 1.54 4.92 7.39
CA TYR A 88 2.00 4.65 8.74
C TYR A 88 3.11 3.63 8.75
N ARG A 89 3.93 3.68 9.79
CA ARG A 89 5.02 2.74 10.03
C ARG A 89 4.85 2.11 11.40
N SER A 90 4.94 0.79 11.44
CA SER A 90 5.12 0.00 12.64
C SER A 90 6.45 -0.74 12.54
N THR A 91 7.22 -0.77 13.62
CA THR A 91 8.48 -1.51 13.68
C THR A 91 8.34 -2.69 14.62
N SER A 92 8.67 -3.88 14.14
CA SER A 92 8.80 -5.09 14.96
C SER A 92 10.23 -5.60 14.92
N SER A 93 10.52 -6.67 15.66
CA SER A 93 11.80 -7.38 15.60
C SER A 93 12.11 -7.99 14.22
N THR A 94 11.13 -8.06 13.32
CA THR A 94 11.25 -8.68 11.99
C THR A 94 11.35 -7.68 10.83
N GLY A 95 11.33 -6.37 11.10
CA GLY A 95 11.46 -5.33 10.07
C GLY A 95 10.51 -4.14 10.25
N ALA A 96 10.47 -3.27 9.23
CA ALA A 96 9.55 -2.15 9.18
C ALA A 96 8.30 -2.53 8.38
N THR A 97 7.13 -2.51 9.04
CA THR A 97 5.84 -2.65 8.36
C THR A 97 5.31 -1.26 8.02
N ILE A 98 5.11 -0.99 6.74
CA ILE A 98 4.46 0.21 6.22
C ILE A 98 3.02 -0.15 5.87
N TYR A 99 2.04 0.65 6.28
CA TYR A 99 0.63 0.33 6.05
C TYR A 99 -0.24 1.57 5.77
N TRP A 100 -1.33 1.35 5.04
CA TRP A 100 -2.27 2.39 4.59
C TRP A 100 -3.70 2.07 5.04
N PRO A 101 -4.16 2.60 6.18
CA PRO A 101 -5.44 2.24 6.80
C PRO A 101 -6.68 2.45 5.94
N ASN A 102 -6.58 3.30 4.93
CA ASN A 102 -7.67 3.63 4.02
C ASN A 102 -7.67 2.80 2.72
N VAL A 103 -6.70 1.91 2.52
CA VAL A 103 -6.64 1.02 1.36
C VAL A 103 -6.99 -0.39 1.79
N GLN A 104 -8.05 -0.94 1.20
CA GLN A 104 -8.57 -2.27 1.53
C GLN A 104 -8.62 -3.14 0.27
N LEU A 105 -8.42 -4.45 0.44
CA LEU A 105 -8.83 -5.39 -0.59
C LEU A 105 -10.35 -5.26 -0.76
N GLY A 106 -10.79 -4.99 -1.99
CA GLY A 106 -12.21 -5.00 -2.31
C GLY A 106 -12.72 -6.44 -2.30
N ASP A 107 -13.83 -6.70 -1.60
CA ASP A 107 -14.51 -7.99 -1.71
C ASP A 107 -14.93 -8.23 -3.16
N GLN A 108 -14.51 -9.34 -3.74
CA GLN A 108 -15.14 -9.87 -4.95
C GLN A 108 -16.54 -10.40 -4.59
N ALA A 109 -17.53 -9.51 -4.44
CA ALA A 109 -18.93 -9.91 -4.27
C ALA A 109 -19.91 -8.79 -4.63
N GLU A 110 -19.83 -8.23 -5.83
CA GLU A 110 -21.00 -7.66 -6.53
C GLU A 110 -20.93 -8.12 -8.00
N ARG A 111 -21.42 -9.34 -8.24
CA ARG A 111 -21.89 -9.82 -9.55
C ARG A 111 -23.33 -10.27 -9.39
#